data_AF-A0A3N5JDF8-F1
#
_entry.id   AF-A0A3N5JDF8-F1
#
_cell.length_a   1.000
_cell.length_b   1.000
_cell.length_c   1.000
_cell.angle_alpha   90.00
_cell.angle_beta   90.00
_cell.angle_gamma   90.00
#
_symmetry.space_group_name_H-M   'P 1'
#
loop_
_entity.id
_entity.type
_entity.pdbx_description
1 polymer ?
#
loop_
_entity_poly.entity_id
_entity_poly.type
_entity_poly.pdbx_seq_one_letter_code
_entity_poly.pdbx_strand_id
1 'polypeptide(L)'
;MKKTIGISLGLLVLFSILLYFIVSHSEIYSVFFDRHRLAQFIKSFGSVSPLIFIALQVFQVLFAPIPGEVTGFLGGFIYGNFFGILYSTIGLGIGSWLAFIFARWVGRPLVERIINP
;
A
#
# COMPACT_ATOMS: atom_id res chain seq x y z
N MET A 1 21.50 -18.43 -12.99
CA MET A 1 21.05 -17.09 -12.53
C MET A 1 19.68 -16.66 -13.05
N LYS A 2 19.32 -16.86 -14.33
CA LYS A 2 17.93 -16.63 -14.84
C LYS A 2 16.86 -17.40 -14.04
N LYS A 3 17.17 -18.64 -13.59
CA LYS A 3 16.30 -19.43 -12.69
C LYS A 3 16.03 -18.74 -11.34
N THR A 4 17.02 -18.10 -10.72
CA THR A 4 16.88 -17.49 -9.39
C THR A 4 15.93 -16.30 -9.41
N ILE A 5 15.94 -15.49 -10.47
CA ILE A 5 15.03 -14.34 -10.64
C ILE A 5 13.60 -14.81 -10.92
N GLY A 6 13.43 -15.84 -11.78
CA GLY A 6 12.13 -16.45 -12.00
C GLY A 6 11.54 -17.05 -10.73
N ILE A 7 12.39 -17.66 -9.88
CA ILE A 7 12.00 -18.14 -8.56
C ILE A 7 11.63 -16.97 -7.63
N SER A 8 12.39 -15.87 -7.61
CA SER A 8 12.07 -14.70 -6.78
C SER A 8 10.75 -14.03 -7.19
N LEU A 9 10.48 -13.89 -8.49
CA LEU A 9 9.22 -13.35 -9.01
C LEU A 9 8.06 -14.31 -8.75
N GLY A 10 8.26 -15.62 -8.97
CA GLY A 10 7.29 -16.65 -8.63
C GLY A 10 6.97 -16.67 -7.14
N LEU A 11 7.98 -16.50 -6.27
CA LEU A 11 7.80 -16.38 -4.82
C LEU A 11 7.09 -15.09 -4.42
N LEU A 12 7.35 -13.96 -5.07
CA LEU A 12 6.63 -12.70 -4.84
C LEU A 12 5.15 -12.81 -5.23
N VAL A 13 4.86 -13.44 -6.36
CA VAL A 13 3.49 -13.69 -6.81
C VAL A 13 2.79 -14.68 -5.88
N LEU A 14 3.44 -15.79 -5.52
CA LEU A 14 2.92 -16.77 -4.59
C LEU A 14 2.70 -16.16 -3.20
N PHE A 15 3.63 -15.33 -2.73
CA PHE A 15 3.52 -14.60 -1.46
C PHE A 15 2.38 -13.58 -1.50
N SER A 16 2.18 -12.89 -2.63
CA SER A 16 1.06 -11.96 -2.81
C SER A 16 -0.29 -12.69 -2.84
N ILE A 17 -0.36 -13.86 -3.49
CA ILE A 17 -1.54 -14.74 -3.51
C ILE A 17 -1.82 -15.31 -2.11
N LEU A 18 -0.78 -15.73 -1.41
CA LEU A 18 -0.88 -16.26 -0.05
C LEU A 18 -1.30 -15.17 0.94
N LEU A 19 -0.72 -13.97 0.84
CA LEU A 19 -1.15 -12.79 1.59
C LEU A 19 -2.60 -12.46 1.30
N TYR A 20 -3.01 -12.45 0.03
CA TYR A 20 -4.39 -12.23 -0.35
C TYR A 20 -5.32 -13.26 0.31
N PHE A 21 -4.97 -14.53 0.29
CA PHE A 21 -5.78 -15.61 0.85
C PHE A 21 -5.86 -15.56 2.38
N ILE A 22 -4.73 -15.28 3.06
CA ILE A 22 -4.64 -15.12 4.52
C ILE A 22 -5.43 -13.88 4.98
N VAL A 23 -5.26 -12.77 4.29
CA VAL A 23 -5.98 -11.53 4.60
C VAL A 23 -7.47 -11.77 4.36
N SER A 24 -7.87 -12.44 3.27
CA SER A 24 -9.27 -12.78 2.96
C SER A 24 -9.97 -13.69 3.95
N HIS A 25 -9.24 -14.56 4.64
CA HIS A 25 -9.80 -15.52 5.61
C HIS A 25 -9.64 -15.08 7.08
N SER A 26 -8.98 -13.95 7.34
CA SER A 26 -8.82 -13.40 8.69
C SER A 26 -9.83 -12.26 8.94
N GLU A 27 -10.19 -12.03 10.21
CA GLU A 27 -11.06 -10.90 10.61
C GLU A 27 -10.49 -9.53 10.19
N ILE A 28 -9.21 -9.49 9.82
CA ILE A 28 -8.51 -8.34 9.23
C ILE A 28 -9.20 -7.86 7.95
N TYR A 29 -9.74 -8.76 7.11
CA TYR A 29 -10.50 -8.36 5.92
C TYR A 29 -11.71 -7.51 6.28
N SER A 30 -12.42 -7.87 7.34
CA SER A 30 -13.62 -7.14 7.78
C SER A 30 -13.30 -5.73 8.26
N VAL A 31 -12.11 -5.50 8.85
CA VAL A 31 -11.70 -4.17 9.34
C VAL A 31 -11.19 -3.27 8.23
N PHE A 32 -10.48 -3.81 7.23
CA PHE A 32 -10.01 -3.03 6.08
C PHE A 32 -11.10 -2.77 5.03
N PHE A 33 -12.08 -3.66 4.88
CA PHE A 33 -13.24 -3.44 4.00
C PHE A 33 -14.35 -2.62 4.67
N ASP A 34 -14.46 -2.63 6.00
CA ASP A 34 -15.39 -1.77 6.72
C ASP A 34 -14.78 -0.38 6.93
N ARG A 35 -15.11 0.51 6.00
CA ARG A 35 -14.69 1.93 6.02
C ARG A 35 -15.05 2.61 7.34
N HIS A 36 -16.13 2.21 8.02
CA HIS A 36 -16.52 2.81 9.29
C HIS A 36 -15.56 2.41 10.42
N ARG A 37 -15.18 1.13 10.50
CA ARG A 37 -14.22 0.65 11.51
C ARG A 37 -12.84 1.26 11.30
N LEU A 38 -12.36 1.30 10.05
CA LEU A 38 -11.08 1.92 9.74
C LEU A 38 -11.09 3.43 10.01
N ALA A 39 -12.20 4.11 9.72
CA ALA A 39 -12.37 5.52 10.07
C ALA A 39 -12.36 5.76 11.57
N GLN A 40 -13.05 4.92 12.36
CA GLN A 40 -13.04 5.01 13.81
C GLN A 40 -11.66 4.73 14.39
N PHE A 41 -10.96 3.72 13.86
CA PHE A 41 -9.58 3.42 14.24
C PHE A 41 -8.67 4.63 14.01
N ILE A 42 -8.68 5.22 12.80
CA ILE A 42 -7.86 6.41 12.50
C ILE A 42 -8.27 7.59 13.38
N LYS A 43 -9.57 7.83 13.58
CA LYS A 43 -10.07 8.91 14.45
C LYS A 43 -9.69 8.71 15.93
N SER A 44 -9.50 7.47 16.40
CA SER A 44 -9.11 7.20 17.79
C SER A 44 -7.73 7.74 18.15
N PHE A 45 -6.88 8.05 17.16
CA PHE A 45 -5.58 8.70 17.38
C PHE A 45 -5.68 10.22 17.62
N GLY A 46 -6.89 10.79 17.63
CA GLY A 46 -7.14 12.19 17.95
C GLY A 46 -6.36 13.14 17.03
N SER A 47 -5.61 14.08 17.59
CA SER A 47 -4.86 15.09 16.83
C SER A 47 -3.77 14.52 15.91
N VAL A 48 -3.32 13.28 16.15
CA VAL A 48 -2.28 12.60 15.34
C VAL A 48 -2.91 11.83 14.17
N SER A 49 -4.24 11.76 14.08
CA SER A 49 -4.93 11.01 13.04
C SER A 49 -4.50 11.35 11.61
N PRO A 50 -4.20 12.61 11.23
CA PRO A 50 -3.76 12.93 9.86
C PRO A 50 -2.44 12.24 9.50
N LEU A 51 -1.51 12.14 10.45
CA LEU A 51 -0.23 11.48 10.25
C LEU A 51 -0.40 9.97 10.07
N ILE A 52 -1.30 9.36 10.84
CA ILE A 52 -1.67 7.93 10.70
C ILE A 52 -2.29 7.67 9.33
N PHE A 53 -3.17 8.56 8.86
CA PHE A 53 -3.77 8.46 7.54
C PHE A 53 -2.72 8.59 6.41
N ILE A 54 -1.79 9.54 6.52
CA ILE A 54 -0.68 9.69 5.57
C ILE A 54 0.19 8.44 5.56
N ALA A 55 0.53 7.88 6.73
CA ALA A 55 1.28 6.64 6.81
C ALA A 55 0.54 5.49 6.14
N LEU A 56 -0.76 5.34 6.38
CA LEU A 56 -1.61 4.35 5.70
C LEU A 56 -1.57 4.52 4.18
N GLN A 57 -1.61 5.76 3.69
CA GLN A 57 -1.51 6.09 2.26
C GLN A 57 -0.12 5.77 1.68
N VAL A 58 0.96 5.91 2.45
CA VAL A 58 2.30 5.48 2.02
C VAL A 58 2.37 3.96 1.96
N PHE A 59 1.89 3.28 3.00
CA PHE A 59 1.89 1.81 3.09
C PHE A 59 1.09 1.19 1.95
N GLN A 60 -0.10 1.68 1.64
CA GLN A 60 -0.92 1.11 0.57
C GLN A 60 -0.30 1.26 -0.82
N VAL A 61 0.48 2.33 -1.08
CA VAL A 61 1.25 2.47 -2.33
C VAL A 61 2.39 1.45 -2.42
N LEU A 62 3.06 1.18 -1.30
CA LEU A 62 4.16 0.21 -1.26
C LEU A 62 3.68 -1.25 -1.24
N PHE A 63 2.52 -1.50 -0.65
CA PHE A 63 1.94 -2.82 -0.47
C PHE A 63 0.63 -2.94 -1.26
N ALA A 64 0.75 -3.56 -2.44
CA ALA A 64 -0.32 -3.77 -3.41
C ALA A 64 -1.63 -4.46 -2.94
N PRO A 65 -1.69 -5.30 -1.87
CA PRO A 65 -2.95 -5.94 -1.51
C PRO A 65 -3.96 -4.99 -0.84
N ILE A 66 -3.60 -3.75 -0.51
CA ILE A 66 -4.52 -2.77 0.07
C ILE A 66 -5.20 -1.97 -1.07
N PRO A 67 -6.54 -2.02 -1.21
CA PRO A 67 -7.23 -1.29 -2.28
C PRO A 67 -7.16 0.23 -2.04
N GLY A 68 -6.39 0.93 -2.88
CA GLY A 68 -6.14 2.37 -2.72
C GLY A 68 -7.35 3.28 -2.94
N GLU A 69 -8.35 2.81 -3.66
CA GLU A 69 -9.62 3.52 -3.79
C GLU A 69 -10.32 3.65 -2.43
N VAL A 70 -10.33 2.55 -1.64
CA VAL A 70 -10.99 2.52 -0.34
C VAL A 70 -10.33 3.51 0.63
N THR A 71 -9.00 3.55 0.66
CA THR A 71 -8.23 4.47 1.52
C THR A 71 -8.31 5.92 1.02
N GLY A 72 -8.40 6.15 -0.29
CA GLY A 72 -8.64 7.47 -0.88
C GLY A 72 -9.98 8.06 -0.46
N PHE A 73 -11.07 7.31 -0.60
CA PHE A 73 -12.40 7.73 -0.15
C PHE A 73 -12.46 7.94 1.37
N LEU A 74 -11.69 7.16 2.13
CA LEU A 74 -11.60 7.28 3.58
C LEU A 74 -11.08 8.66 4.02
N GLY A 75 -10.16 9.26 3.27
CA GLY A 75 -9.66 10.61 3.55
C GLY A 75 -10.78 11.66 3.51
N GLY A 76 -11.62 11.60 2.48
CA GLY A 76 -12.80 12.45 2.36
C GLY A 76 -13.84 12.19 3.45
N PHE A 77 -14.01 10.93 3.85
CA PHE A 77 -14.93 10.53 4.91
C PHE A 77 -14.50 11.00 6.31
N ILE A 78 -13.19 11.02 6.59
CA ILE A 78 -12.67 11.42 7.91
C ILE A 78 -12.46 12.93 8.01
N TYR A 79 -11.84 13.53 7.00
CA TYR A 79 -11.32 14.91 7.04
C TYR A 79 -12.10 15.90 6.15
N GLY A 80 -13.11 15.42 5.42
CA GLY A 80 -13.81 16.21 4.42
C GLY A 80 -13.01 16.38 3.13
N ASN A 81 -13.60 17.06 2.14
CA ASN A 81 -13.06 17.09 0.78
C ASN A 81 -11.65 17.71 0.71
N PHE A 82 -11.46 18.89 1.30
CA PHE A 82 -10.18 19.62 1.16
C PHE A 82 -9.02 18.93 1.88
N PHE A 83 -9.16 18.67 3.18
CA PHE A 83 -8.09 18.02 3.96
C PHE A 83 -7.91 16.54 3.58
N GLY A 84 -8.98 15.85 3.18
CA GLY A 84 -8.90 14.50 2.65
C GLY A 84 -8.04 14.44 1.39
N ILE A 85 -8.25 15.35 0.44
CA ILE A 85 -7.41 15.47 -0.77
C ILE A 85 -5.98 15.84 -0.40
N LEU A 86 -5.78 16.81 0.49
CA LEU A 86 -4.45 17.26 0.90
C LEU A 86 -3.61 16.12 1.50
N TYR A 87 -4.14 15.44 2.51
CA TYR A 87 -3.42 14.35 3.18
C TYR A 87 -3.24 13.13 2.27
N SER A 88 -4.22 12.83 1.41
CA SER A 88 -4.09 11.75 0.42
C SER A 88 -2.99 12.07 -0.58
N THR A 89 -2.90 13.30 -1.07
CA THR A 89 -1.88 13.73 -2.02
C THR A 89 -0.48 13.63 -1.42
N ILE A 90 -0.32 14.03 -0.15
CA ILE A 90 0.95 13.91 0.57
C ILE A 90 1.34 12.43 0.72
N GLY A 91 0.44 11.59 1.22
CA GLY A 91 0.74 10.17 1.42
C GLY A 91 1.01 9.42 0.12
N LEU A 92 0.19 9.65 -0.91
CA LEU A 92 0.40 9.08 -2.25
C LEU A 92 1.73 9.57 -2.85
N GLY A 93 2.03 10.86 -2.76
CA GLY A 93 3.27 11.43 -3.28
C GLY A 93 4.51 10.83 -2.63
N ILE A 94 4.52 10.72 -1.29
CA ILE A 94 5.61 10.07 -0.55
C ILE A 94 5.70 8.58 -0.91
N GLY A 95 4.56 7.87 -0.93
CA GLY A 95 4.51 6.46 -1.28
C GLY A 95 5.05 6.18 -2.69
N SER A 96 4.64 6.99 -3.68
CA SER A 96 5.14 6.86 -5.06
C SER A 96 6.62 7.18 -5.15
N TRP A 97 7.10 8.22 -4.46
CA TRP A 97 8.52 8.55 -4.44
C TRP A 97 9.35 7.41 -3.87
N LEU A 98 8.91 6.81 -2.76
CA LEU A 98 9.54 5.63 -2.18
C LEU A 98 9.49 4.42 -3.12
N ALA A 99 8.34 4.15 -3.75
CA ALA A 99 8.18 3.07 -4.72
C ALA A 99 9.17 3.22 -5.89
N PHE A 100 9.38 4.44 -6.40
CA PHE A 100 10.36 4.71 -7.44
C PHE A 100 11.80 4.52 -6.96
N ILE A 101 12.14 4.92 -5.73
CA ILE A 101 13.46 4.67 -5.14
C ILE A 101 13.71 3.17 -5.03
N PHE A 102 12.74 2.43 -4.49
CA PHE A 102 12.80 0.96 -4.41
C PHE A 102 12.97 0.33 -5.80
N ALA A 103 12.18 0.75 -6.79
CA ALA A 103 12.30 0.28 -8.16
C ALA A 103 13.66 0.64 -8.79
N ARG A 104 14.26 1.78 -8.44
CA ARG A 104 15.56 2.18 -8.98
C ARG A 104 16.71 1.37 -8.38
N TRP A 105 16.64 1.02 -7.11
CA TRP A 105 17.70 0.26 -6.43
C TRP A 105 17.56 -1.25 -6.63
N VAL A 106 16.34 -1.77 -6.54
CA VAL A 106 16.05 -3.20 -6.68
C VAL A 106 15.76 -3.59 -8.12
N GLY A 107 15.04 -2.73 -8.85
CA GLY A 107 14.56 -3.02 -10.21
C GLY A 107 15.62 -2.88 -11.29
N ARG A 108 16.55 -1.90 -11.24
CA ARG A 108 17.62 -1.78 -12.25
C ARG A 108 18.51 -3.04 -12.35
N PRO A 109 19.06 -3.58 -11.24
CA PRO A 109 19.83 -4.83 -11.30
C PRO A 109 19.00 -6.03 -11.75
N LEU A 110 17.70 -6.05 -11.45
CA LEU A 110 16.78 -7.11 -11.86
C LEU A 110 16.53 -7.06 -13.37
N VAL A 111 16.24 -5.87 -13.91
CA VAL A 111 15.97 -5.62 -15.33
C VAL A 111 17.23 -5.85 -16.18
N GLU A 112 18.40 -5.36 -15.74
CA GLU A 112 19.68 -5.63 -16.41
C GLU A 112 20.02 -7.13 -16.43
N ARG A 113 19.63 -7.90 -15.40
CA ARG A 113 19.78 -9.37 -15.41
C ARG A 113 18.74 -10.11 -16.25
N ILE A 114 17.57 -9.53 -16.49
CA ILE A 114 16.50 -10.13 -17.30
C ILE A 114 16.72 -9.87 -18.80
N ILE A 115 17.16 -8.67 -19.16
CA ILE A 115 17.22 -8.20 -20.55
C ILE A 115 18.58 -8.47 -21.22
N ASN A 116 19.64 -8.83 -20.47
CA ASN A 116 20.91 -9.21 -21.12
C ASN A 116 20.72 -10.47 -22.01
N PRO A 117 20.94 -10.34 -23.35
CA PRO A 117 20.94 -11.47 -24.27
C PRO A 117 22.01 -12.50 -23.91
#